data_AF-A0A7H9HQN1-F1
#
_entry.id   AF-A0A7H9HQN1-F1
#
_cell.length_a   1.000
_cell.length_b   1.000
_cell.length_c   1.000
_cell.angle_alpha   90.00
_cell.angle_beta   90.00
_cell.angle_gamma   90.00
#
_symmetry.space_group_name_H-M   'P 1'
#
loop_
_entity.id
_entity.type
_entity.pdbx_description
1 polymer ?
#
loop_
_entity_poly.entity_id
_entity_poly.type
_entity_poly.pdbx_seq_one_letter_code
_entity_poly.pdbx_strand_id
1 'polypeptide(L)'
;MVQNFSHLSSHKAYVLALYRYTLRATSSRCSSVHLRCRIRNTLRDMMFKHKHDKSSWTVFRLLEKMSKLNKCLEQGEVQQVWSMLTAMGKKKPCKKPVTNVLRDLSQSVPSTDTVNVVEQRESHILAQYINRGQQQGRLPGHIPREYQMKLLLPLAIHERNVEKLGAVQSQLSKGPPKCFLTSTAAGSGKIWFVRSAVNKGKRQSRNLGIFLRREKKLAQKRLNHWEACKKNANWAVHEAIWEQCLEDGTILDFAPEKYLRSLNLSLDDDESSVQLVKDRECPTKVIEWLQPIKDAMDSLARINQERKESFKKHRDDVLLTGGQYEFYKNQGNKLYARRVKRFGNLVQNELPYVVPYISGRDLASLLSKYHL
;
A
#
# COMPACT_ATOMS: atom_id res chain seq x y z
N MET A 1 8.19 36.41 -9.37
CA MET A 1 7.27 35.24 -9.42
C MET A 1 6.64 35.04 -8.06
N VAL A 2 5.31 34.96 -7.96
CA VAL A 2 4.63 34.75 -6.67
C VAL A 2 4.89 33.32 -6.18
N GLN A 3 5.71 33.16 -5.14
CA GLN A 3 5.94 31.87 -4.51
C GLN A 3 4.64 31.37 -3.85
N ASN A 4 4.39 30.06 -3.95
CA ASN A 4 3.22 29.46 -3.33
C ASN A 4 3.32 29.57 -1.80
N PHE A 5 2.23 29.98 -1.13
CA PHE A 5 2.14 30.13 0.33
C PHE A 5 2.53 28.87 1.11
N SER A 6 2.44 27.69 0.49
CA SER A 6 2.91 26.43 1.09
C SER A 6 4.42 26.37 1.36
N HIS A 7 5.23 27.21 0.72
CA HIS A 7 6.67 27.32 0.98
C HIS A 7 6.99 28.24 2.16
N LEU A 8 6.04 29.06 2.63
CA LEU A 8 6.21 29.92 3.79
C LEU A 8 5.96 29.10 5.07
N SER A 9 7.02 28.91 5.88
CA SER A 9 6.98 28.13 7.12
C SER A 9 5.98 28.68 8.13
N SER A 10 5.91 30.01 8.29
CA SER A 10 4.98 30.72 9.18
C SER A 10 3.52 30.48 8.79
N HIS A 11 3.20 30.56 7.50
CA HIS A 11 1.86 30.30 6.99
C HIS A 11 1.46 28.83 7.23
N LYS A 12 2.36 27.89 6.94
CA LYS A 12 2.14 26.46 7.20
C LYS A 12 1.86 26.20 8.68
N ALA A 13 2.62 26.81 9.58
CA ALA A 13 2.41 26.70 11.02
C ALA A 13 1.03 27.22 11.44
N TYR A 14 0.63 28.40 10.93
CA TYR A 14 -0.67 29.00 11.23
C TYR A 14 -1.86 28.16 10.73
N VAL A 15 -1.80 27.68 9.48
CA VAL A 15 -2.84 26.80 8.90
C VAL A 15 -2.97 25.51 9.72
N LEU A 16 -1.83 24.90 10.10
CA LEU A 16 -1.83 23.69 10.93
C LEU A 16 -2.35 23.94 12.34
N ALA A 17 -2.06 25.10 12.93
CA ALA A 17 -2.57 25.48 14.24
C ALA A 17 -4.11 25.60 14.21
N LEU A 18 -4.66 26.33 13.23
CA LEU A 18 -6.10 26.43 13.03
C LEU A 18 -6.75 25.08 12.76
N TYR A 19 -6.11 24.23 11.95
CA TYR A 19 -6.59 22.88 11.66
C TYR A 19 -6.63 22.00 12.91
N ARG A 20 -5.55 21.95 13.68
CA ARG A 20 -5.52 21.20 14.94
C ARG A 20 -6.56 21.73 15.92
N TYR A 21 -6.76 23.04 15.95
CA TYR A 21 -7.76 23.65 16.80
C TYR A 21 -9.19 23.23 16.40
N THR A 22 -9.55 23.29 15.11
CA THR A 22 -10.86 22.78 14.62
C THR A 22 -11.09 21.32 15.03
N LEU A 23 -10.06 20.47 14.91
CA LEU A 23 -10.17 19.05 15.24
C LEU A 23 -10.37 18.81 16.75
N ARG A 24 -9.70 19.58 17.59
CA ARG A 24 -9.89 19.50 19.06
C ARG A 24 -11.28 20.00 19.44
N ALA A 25 -11.69 21.17 18.94
CA ALA A 25 -12.99 21.77 19.23
C ALA A 25 -14.15 20.86 18.78
N THR A 26 -14.03 20.20 17.63
CA THR A 26 -15.05 19.24 17.17
C THR A 26 -15.13 17.98 18.04
N SER A 27 -14.00 17.48 18.56
CA SER A 27 -14.02 16.33 19.46
C SER A 27 -14.59 16.67 20.83
N SER A 28 -14.34 17.87 21.36
CA SER A 28 -14.73 18.26 22.71
C SER A 28 -16.12 18.91 22.80
N ARG A 29 -16.52 19.70 21.79
CA ARG A 29 -17.74 20.55 21.86
C ARG A 29 -18.91 20.07 21.01
N CYS A 30 -18.71 19.14 20.07
CA CYS A 30 -19.82 18.54 19.32
C CYS A 30 -20.10 17.13 19.87
N SER A 31 -21.32 16.82 20.31
CA SER A 31 -21.70 15.45 20.72
C SER A 31 -22.03 14.54 19.53
N SER A 32 -22.58 15.10 18.45
CA SER A 32 -22.99 14.34 17.27
C SER A 32 -21.80 13.76 16.48
N VAL A 33 -21.75 12.42 16.40
CA VAL A 33 -20.76 11.67 15.62
C VAL A 33 -20.85 12.01 14.13
N HIS A 34 -22.06 12.19 13.60
CA HIS A 34 -22.28 12.53 12.20
C HIS A 34 -21.70 13.92 11.85
N LEU A 35 -21.92 14.91 12.71
CA LEU A 35 -21.36 16.25 12.54
C LEU A 35 -19.83 16.24 12.62
N ARG A 36 -19.26 15.50 13.58
CA ARG A 36 -17.80 15.31 13.69
C ARG A 36 -17.19 14.74 12.41
N CYS A 37 -17.80 13.68 11.85
CA CYS A 37 -17.35 13.06 10.61
C CYS A 37 -17.44 14.02 9.42
N ARG A 38 -18.55 14.76 9.30
CA ARG A 38 -18.76 15.74 8.21
C ARG A 38 -17.75 16.88 8.27
N ILE A 39 -17.46 17.43 9.45
CA ILE A 39 -16.46 18.49 9.62
C ILE A 39 -15.06 17.98 9.23
N ARG A 40 -14.68 16.79 9.69
CA ARG A 40 -13.37 16.20 9.35
C ARG A 40 -13.19 15.99 7.85
N ASN A 41 -14.20 15.44 7.18
CA ASN A 41 -14.14 15.16 5.75
C ASN A 41 -14.11 16.44 4.91
N THR A 42 -14.99 17.40 5.20
CA THR A 42 -15.01 18.69 4.49
C THR A 42 -13.72 19.50 4.68
N LEU A 43 -13.16 19.55 5.90
CA LEU A 43 -11.88 20.22 6.14
C LEU A 43 -10.72 19.53 5.40
N ARG A 44 -10.69 18.19 5.40
CA ARG A 44 -9.69 17.42 4.64
C ARG A 44 -9.78 17.73 3.14
N ASP A 45 -11.00 17.74 2.59
CA ASP A 45 -11.23 18.03 1.18
C ASP A 45 -10.84 19.46 0.80
N MET A 46 -11.15 20.44 1.66
CA MET A 46 -10.78 21.85 1.44
C MET A 46 -9.27 22.06 1.47
N MET A 47 -8.58 21.45 2.44
CA MET A 47 -7.13 21.48 2.55
C MET A 47 -6.45 20.85 1.32
N PHE A 48 -6.99 19.73 0.82
CA PHE A 48 -6.46 19.08 -0.36
C PHE A 48 -6.67 19.91 -1.63
N LYS A 49 -7.89 20.45 -1.82
CA LYS A 49 -8.25 21.25 -3.01
C LYS A 49 -7.43 22.53 -3.14
N HIS A 50 -7.16 23.21 -2.02
CA HIS A 50 -6.53 24.53 -2.03
C HIS A 50 -5.04 24.52 -1.63
N LYS A 51 -4.42 23.33 -1.53
CA LYS A 51 -3.00 23.17 -1.16
C LYS A 51 -2.03 23.94 -2.06
N HIS A 52 -2.40 24.12 -3.33
CA HIS A 52 -1.55 24.72 -4.36
C HIS A 52 -2.06 26.08 -4.87
N ASP A 53 -2.98 26.71 -4.13
CA ASP A 53 -3.52 28.02 -4.51
C ASP A 53 -2.44 29.11 -4.40
N LYS A 54 -2.26 29.85 -5.49
CA LYS A 54 -1.27 30.94 -5.58
C LYS A 54 -1.84 32.32 -5.20
N SER A 55 -3.16 32.43 -5.07
CA SER A 55 -3.85 33.70 -4.77
C SER A 55 -3.93 33.95 -3.26
N SER A 56 -3.29 35.03 -2.81
CA SER A 56 -3.29 35.49 -1.41
C SER A 56 -4.71 35.71 -0.88
N TRP A 57 -5.57 36.33 -1.70
CA TRP A 57 -6.93 36.68 -1.33
C TRP A 57 -7.83 35.47 -1.14
N THR A 58 -7.63 34.43 -1.96
CA THR A 58 -8.40 33.19 -1.85
C THR A 58 -8.01 32.45 -0.58
N VAL A 59 -6.72 32.37 -0.28
CA VAL A 59 -6.18 31.77 0.95
C VAL A 59 -6.66 32.52 2.18
N PHE A 60 -6.62 33.86 2.17
CA PHE A 60 -7.10 34.71 3.27
C PHE A 60 -8.59 34.46 3.57
N ARG A 61 -9.46 34.46 2.55
CA ARG A 61 -10.90 34.17 2.72
C ARG A 61 -11.16 32.76 3.29
N LEU A 62 -10.34 31.78 2.92
CA LEU A 62 -10.45 30.42 3.44
C LEU A 62 -10.04 30.33 4.91
N LEU A 63 -8.97 31.02 5.29
CA LEU A 63 -8.53 31.13 6.68
C LEU A 63 -9.56 31.85 7.55
N GLU A 64 -10.17 32.92 7.04
CA GLU A 64 -11.22 33.65 7.74
C GLU A 64 -12.50 32.80 7.92
N LYS A 65 -12.86 31.99 6.92
CA LYS A 65 -13.96 31.03 7.07
C LYS A 65 -13.65 29.95 8.11
N MET A 66 -12.40 29.51 8.18
CA MET A 66 -11.95 28.51 9.14
C MET A 66 -11.91 29.06 10.57
N SER A 67 -11.52 30.33 10.75
CA SER A 67 -11.58 31.00 12.06
C SER A 67 -13.02 31.26 12.51
N LYS A 68 -13.91 31.66 11.60
CA LYS A 68 -15.36 31.78 11.88
C LYS A 68 -15.97 30.44 12.28
N LEU A 69 -15.63 29.35 11.58
CA LEU A 69 -16.07 28.00 11.95
C LEU A 69 -15.62 27.62 13.37
N ASN A 70 -14.38 27.97 13.75
CA ASN A 70 -13.88 27.74 15.10
C ASN A 70 -14.67 28.50 16.16
N LYS A 71 -15.02 29.77 15.92
CA LYS A 71 -15.86 30.56 16.83
C LYS A 71 -17.25 29.94 17.01
N CYS A 72 -17.91 29.51 15.94
CA CYS A 72 -19.22 28.85 16.03
C CYS A 72 -19.14 27.49 16.76
N LEU A 73 -18.04 26.73 16.57
CA LEU A 73 -17.80 25.50 17.31
C LEU A 73 -17.53 25.77 18.80
N GLU A 74 -16.90 26.90 19.11
CA GLU A 74 -16.67 27.31 20.49
C GLU A 74 -17.96 27.69 21.21
N GLN A 75 -18.83 28.43 20.53
CA GLN A 75 -20.11 28.92 21.04
C GLN A 75 -21.21 27.85 21.03
N GLY A 76 -20.95 26.67 20.47
CA GLY A 76 -21.93 25.57 20.42
C GLY A 76 -23.04 25.77 19.38
N GLU A 77 -22.86 26.67 18.41
CA GLU A 77 -23.88 27.03 17.43
C GLU A 77 -23.97 26.00 16.28
N VAL A 78 -24.57 24.84 16.58
CA VAL A 78 -24.62 23.68 15.68
C VAL A 78 -25.27 24.00 14.32
N GLN A 79 -26.32 24.84 14.29
CA GLN A 79 -27.02 25.20 13.06
C GLN A 79 -26.16 26.06 12.12
N GLN A 80 -25.37 26.99 12.68
CA GLN A 80 -24.45 27.83 11.90
C GLN A 80 -23.28 27.01 11.36
N VAL A 81 -22.74 26.09 12.18
CA VAL A 81 -21.73 25.14 11.73
C VAL A 81 -22.27 24.31 10.56
N TRP A 82 -23.50 23.83 10.65
CA TRP A 82 -24.13 23.03 9.59
C TRP A 82 -24.34 23.82 8.29
N SER A 83 -24.79 25.07 8.38
CA SER A 83 -25.01 25.92 7.21
C SER A 83 -23.70 26.28 6.51
N MET A 84 -22.64 26.58 7.28
CA MET A 84 -21.29 26.84 6.75
C MET A 84 -20.73 25.62 6.02
N LEU A 85 -20.83 24.42 6.61
CA LEU A 85 -20.37 23.18 5.97
C LEU A 85 -21.14 22.88 4.67
N THR A 86 -22.44 23.16 4.65
CA THR A 86 -23.29 22.94 3.49
C THR A 86 -22.98 23.92 2.37
N ALA A 87 -22.68 25.18 2.69
CA ALA A 87 -22.20 26.17 1.72
C ALA A 87 -20.82 25.79 1.12
N MET A 88 -19.95 25.15 1.91
CA MET A 88 -18.64 24.67 1.44
C MET A 88 -18.72 23.35 0.64
N GLY A 89 -19.77 22.56 0.83
CA GLY A 89 -20.01 21.29 0.11
C GLY A 89 -20.63 21.44 -1.29
N LYS A 90 -21.28 22.57 -1.59
CA LYS A 90 -21.89 22.81 -2.91
C LYS A 90 -20.79 22.98 -3.98
N LYS A 91 -20.61 21.95 -4.81
CA LYS A 91 -19.83 22.04 -6.06
C LYS A 91 -20.50 23.08 -6.97
N LYS A 92 -20.04 24.33 -6.98
CA LYS A 92 -20.41 25.24 -8.07
C LYS A 92 -19.75 24.72 -9.35
N PRO A 93 -20.51 24.44 -10.44
CA PRO A 93 -19.90 24.21 -11.75
C PRO A 93 -19.25 25.53 -12.17
N CYS A 94 -17.94 25.60 -12.06
CA CYS A 94 -17.18 26.77 -12.47
C CYS A 94 -17.11 26.75 -14.01
N LYS A 95 -18.12 27.36 -14.66
CA LYS A 95 -17.99 27.79 -16.06
C LYS A 95 -16.92 28.89 -16.06
N LYS A 96 -15.70 28.56 -16.48
CA LYS A 96 -14.67 29.58 -16.73
C LYS A 96 -14.90 30.14 -18.14
N PRO A 97 -15.13 31.44 -18.32
CA PRO A 97 -14.89 32.08 -19.61
C PRO A 97 -13.38 32.30 -19.68
N VAL A 98 -12.66 31.44 -20.40
CA VAL A 98 -11.29 31.75 -20.79
C VAL A 98 -11.41 32.64 -22.02
N THR A 99 -11.21 33.95 -21.83
CA THR A 99 -11.00 34.87 -22.94
C THR A 99 -9.76 34.44 -23.70
N ASN A 100 -9.86 34.38 -25.03
CA ASN A 100 -8.81 33.88 -25.94
C ASN A 100 -7.45 34.57 -25.72
N VAL A 101 -7.44 35.79 -25.17
CA VAL A 101 -6.25 36.58 -24.81
C VAL A 101 -5.32 35.88 -23.80
N LEU A 102 -5.84 35.09 -22.86
CA LEU A 102 -5.00 34.36 -21.89
C LEU A 102 -4.36 33.09 -22.46
N ARG A 103 -4.90 32.57 -23.57
CA ARG A 103 -4.32 31.40 -24.26
C ARG A 103 -3.07 31.82 -25.04
N ASP A 104 -3.10 33.01 -25.64
CA ASP A 104 -1.99 33.54 -26.44
C ASP A 104 -0.80 33.98 -25.55
N LEU A 105 -1.06 34.51 -24.35
CA LEU A 105 -0.02 34.82 -23.36
C LEU A 105 0.62 33.58 -22.70
N SER A 106 -0.03 32.41 -22.77
CA SER A 106 0.51 31.16 -22.20
C SER A 106 1.47 30.43 -23.15
N GLN A 107 1.51 30.82 -24.42
CA GLN A 107 2.38 30.21 -25.42
C GLN A 107 3.76 30.88 -25.52
N SER A 108 3.98 32.02 -24.86
CA SER A 108 5.24 32.80 -24.95
C SER A 108 6.19 32.65 -23.76
N VAL A 109 5.89 31.78 -22.79
CA VAL A 109 6.83 31.48 -21.70
C VAL A 109 7.54 30.16 -21.98
N PRO A 110 8.85 30.16 -22.30
CA PRO A 110 9.61 28.92 -22.36
C PRO A 110 9.57 28.29 -20.97
N SER A 111 9.11 27.04 -20.92
CA SER A 111 9.00 26.25 -19.70
C SER A 111 10.40 25.85 -19.21
N THR A 112 11.04 26.73 -18.44
CA THR A 112 12.18 26.34 -17.60
C THR A 112 11.66 25.52 -16.42
N ASP A 113 11.90 24.21 -16.50
CA ASP A 113 12.11 23.24 -15.40
C ASP A 113 11.48 21.87 -15.69
N THR A 114 11.86 21.28 -16.82
CA THR A 114 12.09 19.83 -16.86
C THR A 114 13.58 19.59 -16.72
N VAL A 115 14.12 19.70 -15.50
CA VAL A 115 15.50 19.25 -15.26
C VAL A 115 15.54 17.78 -15.63
N ASN A 116 16.34 17.43 -16.64
CA ASN A 116 16.45 16.06 -17.13
C ASN A 116 16.87 15.17 -15.96
N VAL A 117 16.09 14.12 -15.68
CA VAL A 117 16.36 13.14 -14.61
C VAL A 117 17.76 12.50 -14.76
N VAL A 118 18.29 12.49 -15.98
CA VAL A 118 19.64 12.01 -16.32
C VAL A 118 20.72 12.94 -15.74
N GLU A 119 20.61 14.26 -15.96
CA GLU A 119 21.57 15.26 -15.49
C GLU A 119 21.64 15.31 -13.96
N GLN A 120 20.51 15.12 -13.27
CA GLN A 120 20.48 15.01 -11.80
C GLN A 120 21.21 13.77 -11.29
N ARG A 121 21.16 12.66 -12.03
CA ARG A 121 21.87 11.43 -11.63
C ARG A 121 23.37 11.56 -11.87
N GLU A 122 23.76 12.14 -13.00
CA GLU A 122 25.16 12.38 -13.37
C GLU A 122 25.85 13.34 -12.42
N SER A 123 25.21 14.46 -12.09
CA SER A 123 25.71 15.39 -11.07
C SER A 123 25.88 14.74 -9.70
N HIS A 124 24.96 13.85 -9.29
CA HIS A 124 25.09 13.12 -8.04
C HIS A 124 26.26 12.12 -8.04
N ILE A 125 26.46 11.38 -9.14
CA ILE A 125 27.61 10.48 -9.31
C ILE A 125 28.91 11.26 -9.21
N LEU A 126 28.99 12.38 -9.93
CA LEU A 126 30.15 13.24 -9.97
C LEU A 126 30.51 13.79 -8.58
N ALA A 127 29.52 14.28 -7.84
CA ALA A 127 29.71 14.78 -6.48
C ALA A 127 30.23 13.69 -5.53
N GLN A 128 29.69 12.47 -5.61
CA GLN A 128 30.18 11.36 -4.80
C GLN A 128 31.63 11.00 -5.12
N TYR A 129 31.99 10.94 -6.41
CA TYR A 129 33.35 10.66 -6.86
C TYR A 129 34.35 11.73 -6.39
N ILE A 130 33.99 13.02 -6.56
CA ILE A 130 34.83 14.13 -6.11
C ILE A 130 35.04 14.09 -4.59
N ASN A 131 33.97 13.91 -3.81
CA ASN A 131 34.05 13.83 -2.36
C ASN A 131 34.94 12.67 -1.90
N ARG A 132 34.80 11.49 -2.51
CA ARG A 132 35.65 10.32 -2.21
C ARG A 132 37.12 10.60 -2.54
N GLY A 133 37.39 11.19 -3.71
CA GLY A 133 38.75 11.53 -4.13
C GLY A 133 39.41 12.61 -3.27
N GLN A 134 38.65 13.61 -2.81
CA GLN A 134 39.12 14.66 -1.91
C GLN A 134 39.40 14.11 -0.50
N GLN A 135 38.52 13.26 0.04
CA GLN A 135 38.75 12.59 1.33
C GLN A 135 40.00 11.70 1.32
N GLN A 136 40.32 11.09 0.18
CA GLN A 136 41.50 10.25 0.00
C GLN A 136 42.76 11.05 -0.39
N GLY A 137 42.69 12.38 -0.48
CA GLY A 137 43.81 13.25 -0.89
C GLY A 137 44.24 13.10 -2.36
N ARG A 138 43.42 12.47 -3.21
CA ARG A 138 43.72 12.22 -4.63
C ARG A 138 43.26 13.34 -5.57
N LEU A 139 42.37 14.21 -5.09
CA LEU A 139 41.82 15.34 -5.84
C LEU A 139 41.98 16.64 -5.03
N PRO A 140 42.22 17.78 -5.70
CA PRO A 140 42.30 19.08 -5.03
C PRO A 140 40.92 19.53 -4.51
N GLY A 141 40.93 20.37 -3.47
CA GLY A 141 39.71 20.87 -2.83
C GLY A 141 38.83 21.73 -3.75
N HIS A 142 39.42 22.38 -4.75
CA HIS A 142 38.70 23.15 -5.77
C HIS A 142 39.03 22.65 -7.17
N ILE A 143 38.00 22.36 -7.96
CA ILE A 143 38.13 21.90 -9.36
C ILE A 143 37.16 22.74 -10.20
N PRO A 144 37.62 23.42 -11.27
CA PRO A 144 36.73 24.19 -12.13
C PRO A 144 35.66 23.31 -12.80
N ARG A 145 34.45 23.85 -12.96
CA ARG A 145 33.28 23.11 -13.46
C ARG A 145 33.50 22.46 -14.83
N GLU A 146 34.28 23.08 -15.70
CA GLU A 146 34.59 22.53 -17.02
C GLU A 146 35.36 21.22 -16.94
N TYR A 147 36.37 21.12 -16.07
CA TYR A 147 37.12 19.89 -15.85
C TYR A 147 36.29 18.84 -15.13
N GLN A 148 35.40 19.25 -14.23
CA GLN A 148 34.45 18.34 -13.59
C GLN A 148 33.57 17.63 -14.62
N MET A 149 33.04 18.38 -15.60
CA MET A 149 32.14 17.81 -16.61
C MET A 149 32.87 17.07 -17.74
N LYS A 150 34.02 17.56 -18.21
CA LYS A 150 34.74 16.97 -19.35
C LYS A 150 35.65 15.80 -18.95
N LEU A 151 36.30 15.86 -17.79
CA LEU A 151 37.28 14.86 -17.37
C LEU A 151 36.76 13.95 -16.25
N LEU A 152 36.20 14.52 -15.19
CA LEU A 152 35.83 13.74 -14.01
C LEU A 152 34.52 12.98 -14.17
N LEU A 153 33.53 13.53 -14.87
CA LEU A 153 32.24 12.87 -15.06
C LEU A 153 32.37 11.53 -15.83
N PRO A 154 33.07 11.45 -16.98
CA PRO A 154 33.28 10.17 -17.67
C PRO A 154 33.97 9.12 -16.78
N LEU A 155 34.96 9.53 -15.98
CA LEU A 155 35.66 8.65 -15.04
C LEU A 155 34.75 8.18 -13.90
N ALA A 156 33.97 9.09 -13.31
CA ALA A 156 33.03 8.77 -12.23
C ALA A 156 31.94 7.79 -12.71
N ILE A 157 31.44 7.97 -13.94
CA ILE A 157 30.51 7.05 -14.58
C ILE A 157 31.18 5.69 -14.82
N HIS A 158 32.44 5.68 -15.27
CA HIS A 158 33.20 4.46 -15.51
C HIS A 158 33.41 3.66 -14.21
N GLU A 159 33.92 4.26 -13.14
CA GLU A 159 34.14 3.57 -11.85
C GLU A 159 32.83 2.95 -11.33
N ARG A 160 31.74 3.72 -11.35
CA ARG A 160 30.43 3.22 -10.94
C ARG A 160 29.98 2.02 -11.78
N ASN A 161 30.29 2.01 -13.08
CA ASN A 161 29.93 0.91 -13.95
C ASN A 161 30.87 -0.30 -13.80
N VAL A 162 32.12 -0.10 -13.39
CA VAL A 162 33.04 -1.17 -12.98
C VAL A 162 32.48 -1.86 -11.73
N GLU A 163 32.03 -1.10 -10.72
CA GLU A 163 31.37 -1.66 -9.53
C GLU A 163 30.12 -2.48 -9.92
N LYS A 164 29.30 -1.97 -10.84
CA LYS A 164 28.15 -2.73 -11.38
C LYS A 164 28.59 -4.01 -12.10
N LEU A 165 29.65 -3.95 -12.89
CA LEU A 165 30.18 -5.11 -13.60
C LEU A 165 30.67 -6.19 -12.62
N GLY A 166 31.35 -5.79 -11.53
CA GLY A 166 31.72 -6.68 -10.43
C GLY A 166 30.50 -7.29 -9.73
N ALA A 167 29.44 -6.50 -9.53
CA ALA A 167 28.18 -7.02 -8.99
C ALA A 167 27.53 -8.05 -9.95
N VAL A 168 27.58 -7.83 -11.26
CA VAL A 168 27.09 -8.80 -12.26
C VAL A 168 27.94 -10.06 -12.24
N GLN A 169 29.27 -9.94 -12.20
CA GLN A 169 30.19 -11.07 -12.14
C GLN A 169 29.94 -11.93 -10.89
N SER A 170 29.84 -11.30 -9.71
CA SER A 170 29.55 -11.99 -8.45
C SER A 170 28.14 -12.61 -8.42
N GLN A 171 27.19 -12.07 -9.18
CA GLN A 171 25.88 -12.70 -9.32
C GLN A 171 25.93 -13.92 -10.24
N LEU A 172 26.73 -13.87 -11.31
CA LEU A 172 26.91 -15.00 -12.22
C LEU A 172 27.71 -16.13 -11.57
N SER A 173 28.72 -15.83 -10.74
CA SER A 173 29.49 -16.86 -10.03
C SER A 173 28.65 -17.68 -9.03
N LYS A 174 27.57 -17.11 -8.50
CA LYS A 174 26.62 -17.81 -7.60
C LYS A 174 25.73 -18.83 -8.31
N GLY A 175 25.77 -18.90 -9.64
CA GLY A 175 24.98 -19.84 -10.43
C GLY A 175 23.56 -19.35 -10.77
N PRO A 176 22.72 -20.25 -11.33
CA PRO A 176 21.38 -19.88 -11.78
C PRO A 176 20.48 -19.43 -10.62
N PRO A 177 19.56 -18.48 -10.87
CA PRO A 177 18.65 -18.00 -9.83
C PRO A 177 17.72 -19.11 -9.36
N LYS A 178 17.64 -19.32 -8.04
CA LYS A 178 16.80 -20.36 -7.43
C LYS A 178 15.32 -20.14 -7.73
N CYS A 179 14.64 -21.21 -8.10
CA CYS A 179 13.18 -21.29 -8.18
C CYS A 179 12.69 -21.94 -6.87
N PHE A 180 11.64 -21.41 -6.26
CA PHE A 180 11.06 -22.00 -5.06
C PHE A 180 9.54 -21.78 -5.01
N LEU A 181 8.85 -22.68 -4.33
CA LEU A 181 7.42 -22.52 -4.03
C LEU A 181 7.28 -21.62 -2.82
N THR A 182 6.57 -20.51 -3.00
CA THR A 182 6.19 -19.61 -1.93
C THR A 182 4.73 -19.78 -1.62
N SER A 183 4.36 -19.55 -0.36
CA SER A 183 2.96 -19.48 0.03
C SER A 183 2.61 -18.13 0.63
N THR A 184 1.32 -17.83 0.57
CA THR A 184 0.71 -16.72 1.30
C THR A 184 -0.54 -17.21 1.99
N ALA A 185 -0.70 -16.84 3.27
CA ALA A 185 -1.89 -17.19 4.03
C ALA A 185 -3.13 -16.47 3.49
N ALA A 186 -4.25 -17.18 3.45
CA ALA A 186 -5.58 -16.69 3.11
C ALA A 186 -6.59 -17.34 4.06
N GLY A 187 -6.77 -16.73 5.24
CA GLY A 187 -7.49 -17.36 6.36
C GLY A 187 -6.73 -18.58 6.87
N SER A 188 -7.45 -19.69 7.05
CA SER A 188 -6.93 -20.99 7.48
C SER A 188 -6.06 -21.69 6.42
N GLY A 189 -6.21 -21.32 5.15
CA GLY A 189 -5.53 -21.93 4.02
C GLY A 189 -4.23 -21.23 3.62
N LYS A 190 -3.31 -21.98 2.99
CA LYS A 190 -2.09 -21.45 2.37
C LYS A 190 -2.18 -21.57 0.84
N ILE A 191 -2.17 -20.43 0.15
CA ILE A 191 -2.12 -20.40 -1.31
C ILE A 191 -0.67 -20.47 -1.75
N TRP A 192 -0.31 -21.54 -2.46
CA TRP A 192 1.02 -21.76 -3.01
C TRP A 192 1.16 -21.19 -4.42
N PHE A 193 2.33 -20.67 -4.75
CA PHE A 193 2.69 -20.20 -6.10
C PHE A 193 4.20 -20.20 -6.29
N VAL A 194 4.64 -20.34 -7.54
CA VAL A 194 6.06 -20.37 -7.90
C VAL A 194 6.66 -18.97 -7.91
N ARG A 195 7.79 -18.80 -7.21
CA ARG A 195 8.67 -17.62 -7.32
C ARG A 195 9.91 -18.00 -8.09
N SER A 196 10.17 -17.26 -9.18
CA SER A 196 11.36 -17.43 -10.00
C SER A 196 11.86 -16.07 -10.51
N ALA A 197 13.05 -16.02 -11.10
CA ALA A 197 13.56 -14.81 -11.77
C ALA A 197 12.67 -14.36 -12.95
N VAL A 198 11.93 -15.30 -13.55
CA VAL A 198 10.97 -15.03 -14.63
C VAL A 198 9.68 -14.46 -14.05
N ASN A 199 9.22 -14.99 -12.92
CA ASN A 199 7.93 -14.69 -12.30
C ASN A 199 8.09 -13.88 -10.99
N LYS A 200 8.60 -12.64 -11.08
CA LYS A 200 8.79 -11.75 -9.91
C LYS A 200 8.44 -10.30 -10.21
N GLY A 201 7.89 -9.61 -9.19
CA GLY A 201 7.59 -8.17 -9.24
C GLY A 201 6.63 -7.83 -10.37
N LYS A 202 7.02 -6.90 -11.26
CA LYS A 202 6.22 -6.48 -12.42
C LYS A 202 5.96 -7.61 -13.43
N ARG A 203 6.80 -8.66 -13.44
CA ARG A 203 6.65 -9.83 -14.33
C ARG A 203 5.72 -10.90 -13.76
N GLN A 204 5.26 -10.72 -12.53
CA GLN A 204 4.30 -11.64 -11.93
C GLN A 204 2.96 -11.52 -12.64
N SER A 205 2.28 -12.64 -12.88
CA SER A 205 0.99 -12.60 -13.57
C SER A 205 -0.01 -11.75 -12.79
N ARG A 206 -0.67 -10.81 -13.50
CA ARG A 206 -1.70 -9.94 -12.91
C ARG A 206 -2.85 -10.78 -12.35
N ASN A 207 -3.17 -11.89 -13.02
CA ASN A 207 -4.21 -12.83 -12.61
C ASN A 207 -3.91 -13.46 -11.25
N LEU A 208 -2.66 -13.89 -10.99
CA LEU A 208 -2.27 -14.38 -9.67
C LEU A 208 -2.42 -13.28 -8.60
N GLY A 209 -2.02 -12.06 -8.90
CA GLY A 209 -2.19 -10.93 -7.97
C GLY A 209 -3.65 -10.54 -7.71
N ILE A 210 -4.55 -10.70 -8.69
CA ILE A 210 -5.99 -10.50 -8.53
C ILE A 210 -6.57 -11.65 -7.69
N PHE A 211 -6.23 -12.89 -8.03
CA PHE A 211 -6.65 -14.09 -7.33
C PHE A 211 -6.29 -14.05 -5.85
N LEU A 212 -5.02 -13.78 -5.51
CA LEU A 212 -4.55 -13.69 -4.12
C LEU A 212 -5.31 -12.62 -3.32
N ARG A 213 -5.55 -11.44 -3.91
CA ARG A 213 -6.29 -10.36 -3.23
C ARG A 213 -7.75 -10.72 -3.04
N ARG A 214 -8.38 -11.33 -4.04
CA ARG A 214 -9.76 -11.80 -3.97
C ARG A 214 -9.92 -12.83 -2.87
N GLU A 215 -9.08 -13.87 -2.84
CA GLU A 215 -9.15 -14.93 -1.83
C GLU A 215 -8.89 -14.41 -0.42
N LYS A 216 -7.89 -13.53 -0.22
CA LYS A 216 -7.68 -12.87 1.08
C LYS A 216 -8.89 -12.07 1.55
N LYS A 217 -9.52 -11.31 0.63
CA LYS A 217 -10.72 -10.54 0.97
C LYS A 217 -11.89 -11.45 1.33
N LEU A 218 -12.07 -12.56 0.61
CA LEU A 218 -13.11 -13.54 0.90
C LEU A 218 -12.85 -14.26 2.24
N ALA A 219 -11.61 -14.64 2.53
CA ALA A 219 -11.23 -15.22 3.81
C ALA A 219 -11.50 -14.25 4.97
N GLN A 220 -11.12 -12.98 4.83
CA GLN A 220 -11.44 -11.96 5.84
C GLN A 220 -12.96 -11.79 6.00
N LYS A 221 -13.72 -11.81 4.90
CA LYS A 221 -15.19 -11.73 4.98
C LYS A 221 -15.77 -12.90 5.78
N ARG A 222 -15.25 -14.12 5.60
CA ARG A 222 -15.66 -15.30 6.38
C ARG A 222 -15.31 -15.16 7.86
N LEU A 223 -14.10 -14.69 8.19
CA LEU A 223 -13.71 -14.39 9.57
C LEU A 223 -14.65 -13.37 10.22
N ASN A 224 -14.96 -12.29 9.50
CA ASN A 224 -15.89 -11.27 9.99
C ASN A 224 -17.30 -11.84 10.20
N HIS A 225 -17.78 -12.71 9.31
CA HIS A 225 -19.07 -13.39 9.49
C HIS A 225 -19.06 -14.32 10.70
N TRP A 226 -17.97 -15.03 10.93
CA TRP A 226 -17.81 -15.86 12.12
C TRP A 226 -17.84 -15.07 13.42
N GLU A 227 -17.10 -13.96 13.47
CA GLU A 227 -17.15 -13.03 14.61
C GLU A 227 -18.55 -12.44 14.81
N ALA A 228 -19.26 -12.16 13.72
CA ALA A 228 -20.66 -11.71 13.79
C ALA A 228 -21.58 -12.82 14.33
N CYS A 229 -21.42 -14.08 13.91
CA CYS A 229 -22.15 -15.21 14.46
C CYS A 229 -21.90 -15.36 15.96
N LYS A 230 -20.65 -15.23 16.43
CA LYS A 230 -20.32 -15.25 17.87
C LYS A 230 -21.01 -14.13 18.65
N LYS A 231 -21.01 -12.90 18.12
CA LYS A 231 -21.72 -11.78 18.74
C LYS A 231 -23.23 -12.02 18.77
N ASN A 232 -23.79 -12.49 17.67
CA ASN A 232 -25.21 -12.79 17.57
C ASN A 232 -25.60 -13.95 18.48
N ALA A 233 -24.71 -14.91 18.73
CA ALA A 233 -24.95 -16.00 19.68
C ALA A 233 -25.15 -15.45 21.09
N ASN A 234 -24.32 -14.48 21.52
CA ASN A 234 -24.50 -13.84 22.82
C ASN A 234 -25.87 -13.14 22.91
N TRP A 235 -26.27 -12.40 21.86
CA TRP A 235 -27.59 -11.77 21.80
C TRP A 235 -28.73 -12.79 21.84
N ALA A 236 -28.64 -13.85 21.04
CA ALA A 236 -29.62 -14.91 20.96
C ALA A 236 -29.81 -15.62 22.32
N VAL A 237 -28.74 -15.81 23.10
CA VAL A 237 -28.85 -16.33 24.47
C VAL A 237 -29.62 -15.36 25.37
N HIS A 238 -29.35 -14.06 25.29
CA HIS A 238 -30.09 -13.06 26.08
C HIS A 238 -31.58 -12.99 25.69
N GLU A 239 -31.89 -13.01 24.39
CA GLU A 239 -33.27 -13.04 23.90
C GLU A 239 -33.99 -14.31 24.32
N ALA A 240 -33.34 -15.47 24.24
CA ALA A 240 -33.92 -16.74 24.68
C ALA A 240 -34.22 -16.77 26.18
N ILE A 241 -33.33 -16.22 27.02
CA ILE A 241 -33.57 -16.08 28.46
C ILE A 241 -34.75 -15.14 28.72
N TRP A 242 -34.86 -14.06 27.94
CA TRP A 242 -35.94 -13.09 28.07
C TRP A 242 -37.30 -13.67 27.66
N GLU A 243 -37.36 -14.37 26.53
CA GLU A 243 -38.59 -15.06 26.07
C GLU A 243 -39.03 -16.15 27.04
N GLN A 244 -38.08 -16.91 27.60
CA GLN A 244 -38.40 -17.88 28.65
C GLN A 244 -38.93 -17.21 29.93
N CYS A 245 -38.36 -16.07 30.32
CA CYS A 245 -38.86 -15.30 31.46
C CYS A 245 -40.27 -14.75 31.23
N LEU A 246 -40.60 -14.34 30.00
CA LEU A 246 -41.93 -13.85 29.65
C LEU A 246 -43.00 -14.95 29.70
N GLU A 247 -42.64 -16.17 29.31
CA GLU A 247 -43.59 -17.29 29.29
C GLU A 247 -43.74 -18.00 30.66
N ASP A 248 -42.62 -18.27 31.35
CA ASP A 248 -42.62 -19.10 32.56
C ASP A 248 -42.50 -18.28 33.86
N GLY A 249 -42.28 -16.97 33.77
CA GLY A 249 -42.08 -16.08 34.92
C GLY A 249 -40.78 -16.34 35.70
N THR A 250 -39.92 -17.22 35.21
CA THR A 250 -38.66 -17.63 35.85
C THR A 250 -37.45 -17.11 35.07
N ILE A 251 -36.49 -16.54 35.79
CA ILE A 251 -35.22 -16.07 35.20
C ILE A 251 -34.20 -17.20 35.34
N LEU A 252 -33.71 -17.72 34.21
CA LEU A 252 -32.61 -18.66 34.17
C LEU A 252 -31.31 -18.05 34.71
N ASP A 253 -30.45 -18.89 35.29
CA ASP A 253 -29.12 -18.49 35.76
C ASP A 253 -28.30 -17.83 34.63
N PHE A 254 -27.93 -16.57 34.89
CA PHE A 254 -27.41 -15.60 33.91
C PHE A 254 -25.91 -15.81 33.61
N ALA A 255 -25.54 -16.99 33.14
CA ALA A 255 -24.17 -17.28 32.69
C ALA A 255 -24.17 -17.67 31.19
N PRO A 256 -24.14 -16.68 30.26
CA PRO A 256 -24.12 -16.93 28.81
C PRO A 256 -23.01 -17.90 28.39
N GLU A 257 -21.88 -17.84 29.08
CA GLU A 257 -20.73 -18.72 28.84
C GLU A 257 -21.04 -20.20 29.06
N LYS A 258 -22.02 -20.56 29.90
CA LYS A 258 -22.44 -21.96 30.08
C LYS A 258 -23.10 -22.51 28.81
N TYR A 259 -23.95 -21.71 28.17
CA TYR A 259 -24.72 -22.10 26.98
C TYR A 259 -23.93 -21.97 25.67
N LEU A 260 -23.03 -20.99 25.60
CA LEU A 260 -22.15 -20.75 24.44
C LEU A 260 -21.03 -21.78 24.30
N ARG A 261 -20.72 -22.56 25.34
CA ARG A 261 -19.78 -23.70 25.25
C ARG A 261 -20.21 -24.72 24.19
N SER A 262 -21.52 -24.85 23.96
CA SER A 262 -22.08 -25.72 22.89
C SER A 262 -21.76 -25.23 21.47
N LEU A 263 -21.38 -23.95 21.32
CA LEU A 263 -21.04 -23.28 20.07
C LEU A 263 -19.53 -23.04 19.90
N ASN A 264 -18.69 -23.58 20.79
CA ASN A 264 -17.23 -23.51 20.68
C ASN A 264 -16.72 -24.42 19.54
N LEU A 265 -17.17 -24.14 18.34
CA LEU A 265 -16.53 -24.56 17.11
C LEU A 265 -15.34 -23.60 16.90
N SER A 266 -14.23 -24.14 16.43
CA SER A 266 -13.12 -23.33 15.90
C SER A 266 -13.17 -23.37 14.38
N LEU A 267 -12.76 -22.26 13.79
CA LEU A 267 -12.69 -22.06 12.34
C LEU A 267 -11.62 -22.93 11.66
N ASP A 268 -10.67 -23.42 12.46
CA ASP A 268 -9.45 -24.08 12.02
C ASP A 268 -9.34 -25.54 12.50
N ASP A 269 -10.32 -26.05 13.26
CA ASP A 269 -10.19 -27.34 13.93
C ASP A 269 -10.28 -28.51 12.92
N ASP A 270 -9.12 -29.15 12.72
CA ASP A 270 -8.97 -30.47 12.13
C ASP A 270 -9.49 -31.50 13.15
N GLU A 271 -10.69 -32.05 12.91
CA GLU A 271 -11.25 -33.34 13.40
C GLU A 271 -11.17 -33.73 14.91
N SER A 272 -10.61 -32.92 15.80
CA SER A 272 -10.19 -33.40 17.13
C SER A 272 -10.65 -32.52 18.29
N SER A 273 -11.95 -32.25 18.36
CA SER A 273 -12.60 -31.70 19.57
C SER A 273 -14.12 -31.74 19.51
N VAL A 274 -14.72 -32.77 18.90
CA VAL A 274 -16.15 -33.08 19.13
C VAL A 274 -16.25 -34.10 20.26
N GLN A 275 -15.76 -33.73 21.46
CA GLN A 275 -16.43 -34.24 22.64
C GLN A 275 -17.71 -33.43 22.75
N LEU A 276 -18.77 -33.94 22.11
CA LEU A 276 -20.15 -33.63 22.45
C LEU A 276 -20.27 -33.84 23.96
N VAL A 277 -20.09 -32.77 24.72
CA VAL A 277 -20.45 -32.71 26.12
C VAL A 277 -21.96 -32.93 26.13
N LYS A 278 -22.37 -34.19 26.35
CA LYS A 278 -23.74 -34.58 26.66
C LYS A 278 -24.05 -34.11 28.09
N ASP A 279 -23.93 -32.82 28.36
CA ASP A 279 -24.35 -32.29 29.64
C ASP A 279 -25.71 -31.63 29.46
N ARG A 280 -26.66 -32.35 30.02
CA ARG A 280 -28.02 -31.97 30.42
C ARG A 280 -28.06 -30.51 30.89
N GLU A 281 -29.21 -29.86 30.68
CA GLU A 281 -29.58 -28.50 31.16
C GLU A 281 -29.36 -27.33 30.19
N CYS A 282 -29.43 -27.52 28.86
CA CYS A 282 -29.69 -26.39 27.96
C CYS A 282 -31.21 -26.29 27.71
N PRO A 283 -31.87 -25.19 28.10
CA PRO A 283 -33.30 -25.00 27.86
C PRO A 283 -33.64 -25.07 26.37
N THR A 284 -34.78 -25.65 26.02
CA THR A 284 -35.20 -25.87 24.62
C THR A 284 -35.25 -24.58 23.81
N LYS A 285 -35.76 -23.48 24.38
CA LYS A 285 -35.77 -22.16 23.74
C LYS A 285 -34.38 -21.63 23.42
N VAL A 286 -33.41 -21.83 24.32
CA VAL A 286 -32.02 -21.42 24.09
C VAL A 286 -31.43 -22.21 22.92
N ILE A 287 -31.77 -23.50 22.79
CA ILE A 287 -31.35 -24.32 21.65
C ILE A 287 -31.98 -23.79 20.35
N GLU A 288 -33.28 -23.48 20.35
CA GLU A 288 -33.99 -22.96 19.16
C GLU A 288 -33.37 -21.65 18.64
N TRP A 289 -33.04 -20.72 19.53
CA TRP A 289 -32.39 -19.46 19.18
C TRP A 289 -30.95 -19.64 18.67
N LEU A 290 -30.22 -20.63 19.21
CA LEU A 290 -28.82 -20.88 18.85
C LEU A 290 -28.66 -21.75 17.60
N GLN A 291 -29.63 -22.61 17.29
CA GLN A 291 -29.59 -23.54 16.15
C GLN A 291 -29.29 -22.86 14.80
N PRO A 292 -29.98 -21.77 14.38
CA PRO A 292 -29.68 -21.12 13.10
C PRO A 292 -28.27 -20.51 13.07
N ILE A 293 -27.73 -20.11 14.22
CA ILE A 293 -26.37 -19.56 14.34
C ILE A 293 -25.35 -20.69 14.21
N LYS A 294 -25.62 -21.85 14.82
CA LYS A 294 -24.81 -23.06 14.68
C LYS A 294 -24.74 -23.53 13.23
N ASP A 295 -25.88 -23.63 12.55
CA ASP A 295 -25.93 -24.03 11.13
C ASP A 295 -25.13 -23.07 10.24
N ALA A 296 -25.22 -21.76 10.53
CA ALA A 296 -24.43 -20.76 9.83
C ALA A 296 -22.92 -20.93 10.08
N MET A 297 -22.51 -21.20 11.33
CA MET A 297 -21.11 -21.47 11.67
C MET A 297 -20.60 -22.75 10.99
N ASP A 298 -21.35 -23.84 11.03
CA ASP A 298 -21.00 -25.11 10.37
C ASP A 298 -20.82 -24.92 8.85
N SER A 299 -21.70 -24.12 8.22
CA SER A 299 -21.56 -23.79 6.79
C SER A 299 -20.27 -23.03 6.48
N LEU A 300 -19.85 -22.10 7.35
CA LEU A 300 -18.62 -21.32 7.20
C LEU A 300 -17.38 -22.19 7.40
N ALA A 301 -17.42 -23.12 8.36
CA ALA A 301 -16.36 -24.10 8.60
C ALA A 301 -16.18 -25.00 7.38
N ARG A 302 -17.27 -25.56 6.83
CA ARG A 302 -17.24 -26.41 5.62
C ARG A 302 -16.63 -25.68 4.43
N ILE A 303 -17.06 -24.45 4.16
CA ILE A 303 -16.51 -23.64 3.05
C ILE A 303 -15.00 -23.41 3.23
N ASN A 304 -14.53 -23.18 4.45
CA ASN A 304 -13.10 -23.00 4.69
C ASN A 304 -12.30 -24.29 4.48
N GLN A 305 -12.84 -25.43 4.90
CA GLN A 305 -12.20 -26.72 4.69
C GLN A 305 -12.09 -27.07 3.20
N GLU A 306 -13.19 -26.93 2.44
CA GLU A 306 -13.21 -27.12 0.99
C GLU A 306 -12.16 -26.23 0.28
N ARG A 307 -11.98 -24.99 0.75
CA ARG A 307 -10.98 -24.07 0.21
C ARG A 307 -9.55 -24.46 0.59
N LYS A 308 -9.32 -24.89 1.83
CA LYS A 308 -8.01 -25.41 2.31
C LYS A 308 -7.59 -26.61 1.45
N GLU A 309 -8.50 -27.53 1.20
CA GLU A 309 -8.28 -28.69 0.33
C GLU A 309 -8.04 -28.29 -1.13
N SER A 310 -8.82 -27.36 -1.68
CA SER A 310 -8.62 -26.85 -3.04
C SER A 310 -7.22 -26.25 -3.22
N PHE A 311 -6.71 -25.52 -2.23
CA PHE A 311 -5.34 -24.98 -2.28
C PHE A 311 -4.26 -26.06 -2.15
N LYS A 312 -4.50 -27.12 -1.37
CA LYS A 312 -3.61 -28.29 -1.30
C LYS A 312 -3.57 -29.02 -2.65
N LYS A 313 -4.73 -29.37 -3.21
CA LYS A 313 -4.85 -29.99 -4.54
C LYS A 313 -4.17 -29.16 -5.62
N HIS A 314 -4.37 -27.84 -5.64
CA HIS A 314 -3.68 -26.98 -6.60
C HIS A 314 -2.15 -27.01 -6.45
N ARG A 315 -1.63 -27.04 -5.22
CA ARG A 315 -0.18 -27.15 -4.99
C ARG A 315 0.35 -28.47 -5.53
N ASP A 316 -0.30 -29.56 -5.18
CA ASP A 316 0.21 -30.88 -5.50
C ASP A 316 0.02 -31.14 -6.99
N ASP A 317 -1.21 -31.10 -7.49
CA ASP A 317 -1.56 -31.49 -8.86
C ASP A 317 -1.05 -30.52 -9.92
N VAL A 318 -1.06 -29.20 -9.67
CA VAL A 318 -0.75 -28.20 -10.71
C VAL A 318 0.67 -27.67 -10.59
N LEU A 319 1.14 -27.38 -9.37
CA LEU A 319 2.46 -26.77 -9.19
C LEU A 319 3.59 -27.81 -9.18
N LEU A 320 3.37 -28.95 -8.52
CA LEU A 320 4.34 -30.04 -8.46
C LEU A 320 4.17 -31.01 -9.62
N THR A 321 3.10 -31.79 -9.65
CA THR A 321 2.88 -32.84 -10.67
C THR A 321 2.63 -32.28 -12.06
N GLY A 322 1.91 -31.15 -12.15
CA GLY A 322 1.61 -30.45 -13.40
C GLY A 322 2.80 -29.70 -14.02
N GLY A 323 3.99 -29.80 -13.42
CA GLY A 323 5.24 -29.33 -14.02
C GLY A 323 5.43 -27.81 -14.09
N GLN A 324 4.53 -26.98 -13.52
CA GLN A 324 4.71 -25.52 -13.55
C GLN A 324 5.98 -25.08 -12.81
N TYR A 325 6.30 -25.73 -11.68
CA TYR A 325 7.54 -25.47 -10.96
C TYR A 325 8.78 -25.75 -11.82
N GLU A 326 8.80 -26.90 -12.49
CA GLU A 326 9.88 -27.32 -13.39
C GLU A 326 9.99 -26.42 -14.62
N PHE A 327 8.85 -26.03 -15.20
CA PHE A 327 8.80 -25.08 -16.31
C PHE A 327 9.51 -23.77 -15.96
N TYR A 328 9.18 -23.17 -14.81
CA TYR A 328 9.82 -21.92 -14.37
C TYR A 328 11.29 -22.11 -13.99
N LYS A 329 11.67 -23.28 -13.44
CA LYS A 329 13.06 -23.64 -13.17
C LYS A 329 13.87 -23.72 -14.47
N ASN A 330 13.34 -24.41 -15.48
CA ASN A 330 13.97 -24.55 -16.80
C ASN A 330 14.09 -23.21 -17.54
N GLN A 331 13.05 -22.37 -17.49
CA GLN A 331 13.11 -21.02 -18.06
C GLN A 331 14.11 -20.12 -17.32
N GLY A 332 14.20 -20.23 -15.99
CA GLY A 332 15.22 -19.55 -15.20
C GLY A 332 16.64 -19.93 -15.61
N ASN A 333 16.89 -21.24 -15.81
CA ASN A 333 18.18 -21.75 -16.28
C ASN A 333 18.50 -21.26 -17.70
N LYS A 334 17.53 -21.25 -18.62
CA LYS A 334 17.72 -20.72 -19.98
C LYS A 334 18.09 -19.24 -19.98
N LEU A 335 17.43 -18.42 -19.15
CA LEU A 335 17.77 -17.00 -19.01
C LEU A 335 19.18 -16.81 -18.43
N TYR A 336 19.55 -17.60 -17.43
CA TYR A 336 20.89 -17.57 -16.85
C TYR A 336 21.95 -17.93 -17.88
N ALA A 337 21.79 -19.04 -18.62
CA ALA A 337 22.72 -19.47 -19.66
C ALA A 337 22.92 -18.40 -20.74
N ARG A 338 21.84 -17.73 -21.17
CA ARG A 338 21.93 -16.58 -22.10
C ARG A 338 22.70 -15.41 -21.49
N ARG A 339 22.49 -15.10 -20.21
CA ARG A 339 23.19 -14.01 -19.52
C ARG A 339 24.69 -14.32 -19.39
N VAL A 340 25.06 -15.55 -19.04
CA VAL A 340 26.45 -16.01 -19.00
C VAL A 340 27.11 -15.86 -20.37
N LYS A 341 26.45 -16.34 -21.44
CA LYS A 341 26.97 -16.19 -22.81
C LYS A 341 27.20 -14.71 -23.19
N ARG A 342 26.23 -13.83 -22.90
CA ARG A 342 26.38 -12.39 -23.17
C ARG A 342 27.51 -11.76 -22.37
N PHE A 343 27.66 -12.15 -21.10
CA PHE A 343 28.76 -11.66 -20.26
C PHE A 343 30.11 -12.15 -20.76
N GLY A 344 30.24 -13.43 -21.14
CA GLY A 344 31.45 -13.97 -21.75
C GLY A 344 31.85 -13.23 -23.03
N ASN A 345 30.88 -12.96 -23.91
CA ASN A 345 31.12 -12.19 -25.14
C ASN A 345 31.57 -10.75 -24.86
N LEU A 346 30.99 -10.08 -23.84
CA LEU A 346 31.44 -8.75 -23.42
C LEU A 346 32.90 -8.79 -22.94
N VAL A 347 33.23 -9.78 -22.10
CA VAL A 347 34.56 -9.91 -21.49
C VAL A 347 35.64 -10.17 -22.54
N GLN A 348 35.35 -11.03 -23.52
CA GLN A 348 36.32 -11.40 -24.55
C GLN A 348 36.50 -10.33 -25.64
N ASN A 349 35.40 -9.70 -26.08
CA ASN A 349 35.44 -8.90 -27.31
C ASN A 349 35.43 -7.38 -27.08
N GLU A 350 34.87 -6.90 -25.97
CA GLU A 350 34.58 -5.46 -25.80
C GLU A 350 35.32 -4.86 -24.58
N LEU A 351 35.45 -5.59 -23.46
CA LEU A 351 36.15 -5.09 -22.26
C LEU A 351 37.59 -4.63 -22.50
N PRO A 352 38.41 -5.27 -23.35
CA PRO A 352 39.77 -4.81 -23.62
C PRO A 352 39.86 -3.44 -24.31
N TYR A 353 38.79 -2.99 -24.96
CA TYR A 353 38.76 -1.77 -25.77
C TYR A 353 37.95 -0.63 -25.14
N VAL A 354 37.66 -0.73 -23.83
CA VAL A 354 36.84 0.25 -23.11
C VAL A 354 37.60 1.56 -22.95
N VAL A 355 37.02 2.65 -23.41
CA VAL A 355 37.55 4.02 -23.24
C VAL A 355 36.48 4.90 -22.60
N PRO A 356 36.67 5.40 -21.36
CA PRO A 356 35.67 6.18 -20.64
C PRO A 356 35.18 7.44 -21.38
N TYR A 357 36.05 8.04 -22.18
CA TYR A 357 35.83 9.34 -22.83
C TYR A 357 35.15 9.24 -24.19
N ILE A 358 35.03 8.05 -24.77
CA ILE A 358 34.45 7.85 -26.11
C ILE A 358 33.07 7.21 -25.95
N SER A 359 32.02 7.96 -26.29
CA SER A 359 30.65 7.45 -26.31
C SER A 359 30.54 6.22 -27.21
N GLY A 360 29.98 5.13 -26.70
CA GLY A 360 29.80 3.86 -27.41
C GLY A 360 30.91 2.84 -27.12
N ARG A 361 32.11 3.30 -26.74
CA ARG A 361 33.19 2.46 -26.19
C ARG A 361 33.33 2.60 -24.68
N ASP A 362 32.54 3.48 -24.07
CA ASP A 362 32.45 3.61 -22.63
C ASP A 362 31.68 2.44 -22.02
N LEU A 363 31.99 2.16 -20.75
CA LEU A 363 31.41 1.01 -20.05
C LEU A 363 29.89 1.15 -19.86
N ALA A 364 29.35 2.37 -19.80
CA ALA A 364 27.90 2.57 -19.65
C ALA A 364 27.16 2.11 -20.90
N SER A 365 27.64 2.53 -22.07
CA SER A 365 27.09 2.11 -23.37
C SER A 365 27.20 0.61 -23.57
N LEU A 366 28.36 0.02 -23.27
CA LEU A 366 28.56 -1.42 -23.42
C LEU A 366 27.66 -2.25 -22.49
N LEU A 367 27.51 -1.87 -21.22
CA LEU A 367 26.57 -2.53 -20.30
C LEU A 367 25.12 -2.43 -20.80
N SER A 368 24.75 -1.29 -21.39
CA SER A 368 23.42 -1.11 -21.97
C SER A 368 23.18 -2.00 -23.20
N LYS A 369 24.17 -2.10 -24.11
CA LYS A 369 24.15 -2.92 -25.34
C LYS A 369 23.96 -4.40 -25.04
N TYR A 370 24.62 -4.90 -23.99
CA TYR A 370 24.54 -6.32 -23.61
C TYR A 370 23.39 -6.64 -22.64
N HIS A 371 22.60 -5.63 -22.23
CA HIS A 371 21.49 -5.75 -21.28
C HIS A 371 21.89 -6.52 -20.00
N LEU A 372 22.99 -6.11 -19.37
CA LEU A 372 23.57 -6.77 -18.20
C LEU A 372 23.13 -6.19 -16.86
#